data_AF-A0A350ADT0-F1
#
_entry.id   AF-A0A350ADT0-F1
#
_cell.length_a   1.000
_cell.length_b   1.000
_cell.length_c   1.000
_cell.angle_alpha   90.00
_cell.angle_beta   90.00
_cell.angle_gamma   90.00
#
_symmetry.space_group_name_H-M   'P 1'
#
loop_
_entity.id
_entity.type
_entity.pdbx_description
1 polymer ?
#
loop_
_entity_poly.entity_id
_entity_poly.type
_entity_poly.pdbx_seq_one_letter_code
_entity_poly.pdbx_strand_id
1 'polypeptide(L)' 'IAPKGSVALNGTSLTVNDVAGCDFGINFIPHTKAHTTWGRTQVGDRVNLEIDTLARYVARLSESL' A
#
# COMPACT_ATOMS: atom_id res chain seq x y z
N ILE A 1 8.28 -0.35 -3.60
CA ILE A 1 6.81 -0.30 -3.83
C ILE A 1 6.60 0.51 -5.10
N ALA A 2 5.66 0.13 -5.97
CA ALA A 2 5.44 0.85 -7.22
C ALA A 2 4.39 1.96 -7.02
N PRO A 3 4.63 3.21 -7.47
CA PRO A 3 3.58 4.22 -7.51
C PRO A 3 2.45 3.76 -8.44
N LYS A 4 1.18 3.95 -8.02
CA LYS A 4 -0.03 3.42 -8.67
C LYS A 4 -0.16 1.89 -8.67
N GLY A 5 0.65 1.19 -7.88
CA GLY A 5 0.51 -0.25 -7.64
C GLY A 5 -0.52 -0.58 -6.57
N SER A 6 -0.82 -1.87 -6.44
CA SER A 6 -1.59 -2.42 -5.32
C SER A 6 -0.66 -2.87 -4.20
N VAL A 7 -1.11 -2.72 -2.95
CA VAL A 7 -0.43 -3.23 -1.76
C VAL A 7 -1.47 -3.82 -0.82
N ALA A 8 -1.16 -4.94 -0.16
CA ALA A 8 -2.00 -5.44 0.93
C ALA A 8 -1.36 -5.06 2.26
N LEU A 9 -2.12 -4.33 3.10
CA LEU A 9 -1.72 -4.01 4.46
C LEU A 9 -2.68 -4.69 5.44
N ASN A 10 -2.17 -5.49 6.37
CA ASN A 10 -2.99 -6.31 7.28
C ASN A 10 -4.08 -7.12 6.54
N GLY A 11 -3.78 -7.61 5.33
CA GLY A 11 -4.72 -8.33 4.47
C GLY A 11 -5.76 -7.44 3.76
N THR A 12 -5.70 -6.12 3.93
CA THR A 12 -6.57 -5.16 3.22
C THR A 12 -5.88 -4.71 1.94
N SER A 13 -6.52 -4.95 0.79
CA SER A 13 -6.03 -4.46 -0.50
C SER A 13 -6.24 -2.94 -0.62
N LEU A 14 -5.16 -2.22 -0.92
CA LEU A 14 -5.10 -0.76 -0.96
C LEU A 14 -4.29 -0.30 -2.17
N THR A 15 -4.64 0.87 -2.72
CA THR A 15 -3.92 1.48 -3.83
C THR A 15 -2.86 2.45 -3.31
N VAL A 16 -1.63 2.31 -3.83
CA VAL A 16 -0.53 3.23 -3.52
C VAL A 16 -0.63 4.46 -4.42
N ASN A 17 -0.79 5.63 -3.82
CA ASN A 17 -0.88 6.89 -4.54
C ASN A 17 0.50 7.46 -4.87
N ASP A 18 1.40 7.45 -3.89
CA ASP A 18 2.72 8.06 -4.01
C ASP A 18 3.77 7.24 -3.27
N VAL A 19 5.01 7.28 -3.75
CA VAL A 19 6.15 6.57 -3.18
C VAL A 19 7.37 7.50 -3.18
N ALA A 20 7.89 7.76 -1.99
CA ALA A 20 9.09 8.56 -1.77
C ALA A 20 10.13 7.72 -1.00
N GLY A 21 11.03 7.06 -1.72
CA GLY A 21 12.06 6.21 -1.12
C GLY A 21 11.47 5.04 -0.33
N CYS A 22 11.59 5.09 1.00
CA CYS A 22 11.04 4.10 1.92
C CYS A 22 9.61 4.41 2.39
N ASP A 23 9.11 5.61 2.08
CA ASP A 23 7.78 6.05 2.47
C ASP A 23 6.80 5.91 1.30
N PHE A 24 5.56 5.54 1.60
CA PHE A 24 4.51 5.45 0.60
C PHE A 24 3.16 5.88 1.17
N GLY A 25 2.38 6.55 0.33
CA GLY A 25 1.04 7.04 0.66
C GLY A 25 -0.04 6.13 0.10
N ILE A 26 -1.06 5.86 0.91
CA ILE A 26 -2.28 5.14 0.53
C ILE A 26 -3.50 5.96 0.96
N ASN A 27 -4.64 5.73 0.32
CA ASN A 27 -5.87 6.41 0.69
C ASN A 27 -6.93 5.42 1.18
N PHE A 28 -7.57 5.75 2.29
CA PHE A 28 -8.62 4.92 2.90
C PHE A 28 -9.98 5.56 2.69
N ILE A 29 -10.92 4.80 2.11
CA ILE A 29 -12.32 5.21 2.08
C ILE A 29 -12.98 5.01 3.46
N PRO A 30 -14.01 5.78 3.82
CA PRO A 30 -14.69 5.68 5.11
C PRO A 30 -15.18 4.25 5.42
N HIS A 31 -15.66 3.54 4.40
CA HIS A 31 -16.11 2.15 4.54
C HIS A 31 -14.98 1.22 4.99
N THR A 32 -13.78 1.34 4.41
CA THR A 32 -12.60 0.58 4.82
C THR A 32 -12.23 0.90 6.26
N LYS A 33 -12.20 2.18 6.66
CA LYS A 33 -11.92 2.56 8.06
C LYS A 33 -12.93 1.98 9.06
N ALA A 34 -14.21 1.92 8.68
CA ALA A 34 -15.27 1.45 9.56
C ALA A 34 -15.33 -0.09 9.68
N HIS A 35 -14.94 -0.82 8.63
CA HIS A 35 -15.07 -2.29 8.58
C HIS A 35 -13.74 -3.05 8.73
N THR A 36 -12.65 -2.36 9.06
CA THR A 36 -11.34 -2.97 9.27
C THR A 36 -10.68 -2.43 10.53
N THR A 37 -9.52 -2.98 10.87
CA THR A 37 -8.69 -2.53 11.99
C THR A 37 -8.12 -1.11 11.81
N TRP A 38 -8.17 -0.55 10.59
CA TRP A 38 -7.64 0.78 10.25
C TRP A 38 -8.28 1.95 11.00
N GLY A 39 -9.51 1.79 11.50
CA GLY A 39 -10.17 2.82 12.32
C GLY A 39 -9.56 3.03 13.70
N ARG A 40 -8.75 2.07 14.18
CA ARG A 40 -8.12 2.09 15.53
C ARG A 40 -6.60 2.15 15.48
N THR A 41 -6.01 2.01 14.30
CA THR A 41 -4.55 2.03 14.10
C THR A 41 -4.00 3.42 14.39
N GLN A 42 -2.84 3.47 15.04
CA GLN A 42 -2.14 4.71 15.39
C GLN A 42 -0.78 4.78 14.72
N VAL A 43 -0.21 5.99 14.68
CA VAL A 43 1.16 6.19 14.21
C VAL A 43 2.10 5.38 15.10
N GLY A 44 2.92 4.52 14.48
CA GLY A 44 3.85 3.63 15.18
C GLY A 44 3.39 2.17 15.26
N ASP A 45 2.12 1.88 14.94
CA ASP A 45 1.64 0.50 14.86
C ASP A 45 2.34 -0.27 13.74
N ARG A 46 2.75 -1.49 14.05
CA ARG A 46 3.29 -2.41 13.04
C ARG A 46 2.15 -3.02 12.25
N VAL A 47 2.34 -3.08 10.94
CA VAL A 47 1.37 -3.66 10.00
C VAL A 47 2.05 -4.71 9.15
N ASN A 48 1.29 -5.74 8.77
CA ASN A 48 1.77 -6.73 7.81
C ASN A 48 1.73 -6.12 6.42
N LEU A 49 2.89 -6.07 5.75
CA LEU A 49 3.04 -5.54 4.39
C LEU A 49 3.17 -6.70 3.41
N GLU A 50 2.26 -6.77 2.44
CA GLU A 50 2.35 -7.68 1.30
C GLU A 50 2.39 -6.85 0.01
N ILE A 51 3.46 -7.05 -0.76
CA ILE A 51 3.70 -6.34 -2.02
C ILE A 51 3.16 -7.17 -3.18
N ASP A 52 2.34 -6.54 -4.02
CA ASP A 52 1.81 -7.17 -5.23
C ASP A 52 2.98 -7.56 -6.16
N THR A 53 2.98 -8.84 -6.55
CA THR A 53 3.96 -9.40 -7.47
C THR A 53 3.86 -8.76 -8.85
N LEU A 54 2.65 -8.43 -9.32
CA LEU A 54 2.44 -7.72 -10.59
C LEU A 54 2.99 -6.30 -10.53
N ALA A 55 2.72 -5.57 -9.44
CA ALA A 55 3.28 -4.23 -9.26
C ALA A 55 4.81 -4.24 -9.22
N ARG A 56 5.42 -5.30 -8.64
CA ARG A 56 6.88 -5.51 -8.67
C ARG A 56 7.41 -5.76 -10.08
N TYR A 57 6.70 -6.53 -10.90
CA TYR A 57 7.07 -6.75 -12.30
C TYR A 57 6.98 -5.45 -13.12
N VAL A 58 5.91 -4.68 -12.95
CA VAL A 58 5.70 -3.40 -13.66
C VAL A 58 6.72 -2.35 -13.24
N ALA A 59 7.03 -2.23 -11.95
CA ALA A 59 8.08 -1.33 -11.48
C ALA A 59 9.45 -1.68 -12.06
N ARG A 60 9.77 -2.99 -12.11
CA ARG A 60 11.04 -3.46 -12.66
C ARG A 60 11.17 -3.26 -14.17
N LEU A 61 10.04 -3.28 -14.90
CA LEU A 61 9.98 -2.93 -16.32
C LEU A 61 10.15 -1.41 -16.53
N SER A 62 9.57 -0.58 -15.67
CA SER A 62 9.70 0.88 -15.76
C SER A 62 11.09 1.41 -15.38
N GLU A 63 11.85 0.69 -14.55
CA GLU A 63 13.27 1.01 -14.26
C GLU A 63 14.21 0.70 -15.43
N SER A 64 13.76 -0.05 -16.44
CA SER A 64 14.56 -0.48 -17.58
C SER A 64 14.36 0.33 -18.88
N LEU A 65 13.53 1.38 -18.82
CA LEU A 65 13.25 2.34 -19.90
C LEU A 65 13.70 3.74 -19.47
#